data_AF-A0A087N7H4-F1
#
_entry.id   AF-A0A087N7H4-F1
#
_cell.length_a   1.000
_cell.length_b   1.000
_cell.length_c   1.000
_cell.angle_alpha   90.00
_cell.angle_beta   90.00
_cell.angle_gamma   90.00
#
_symmetry.space_group_name_H-M   'P 1'
#
loop_
_entity.id
_entity.type
_entity.pdbx_description
1 polymer ?
#
loop_
_entity_poly.entity_id
_entity_poly.type
_entity_poly.pdbx_seq_one_letter_code
_entity_poly.pdbx_strand_id
1 'polypeptide(L)'
;MTLRVAQARYKDWDRCDLTYVELDAGTAVAGVTTQSLCPSPEVEWCRDAIPLGSARALVVNAGNANAFTGHRGRAAVEAIAAKVANHLGCLPSDVLVSSTGVIGVPLPIDKAEAGLEAAFVAEPCGWEAAATTIGTTDTYAKGAHASAMIGDTRVNLVGIIKGSGMIAPDMATMLGYIFTDAAIDPALLQQMLSAANKRTFSCITVDSDTSTSDTVLAFATGKAGNAPMTSMDDAGADAFHAALSDICRQLAHLVVRDGEGATKFVEISVEGAVSDESAHRIGLSIANSPLVKTALAGEDANWGRVVMAIGKAGEPADRDRLSIRFGATQVATGGLAVEGYDEAPVAAHLKGQDIEIGVDLGLGEGRATVWTCDLTHGYIAINADYRS
;
A
#
# COMPACT_ATOMS: atom_id res chain seq x y z
N MET A 1 3.53 22.69 5.52
CA MET A 1 2.95 21.59 6.33
C MET A 1 3.82 21.31 7.54
N THR A 2 3.24 20.74 8.60
CA THR A 2 3.93 20.40 9.85
C THR A 2 3.44 19.04 10.36
N LEU A 3 4.38 18.12 10.64
CA LEU A 3 4.08 16.80 11.17
C LEU A 3 4.32 16.80 12.67
N ARG A 4 3.41 16.21 13.43
CA ARG A 4 3.51 16.04 14.88
C ARG A 4 3.02 14.64 15.26
N VAL A 5 3.56 14.10 16.34
CA VAL A 5 3.16 12.79 16.88
C VAL A 5 2.92 12.89 18.37
N ALA A 6 2.00 12.09 18.89
CA ALA A 6 1.65 12.06 20.30
C ALA A 6 1.28 10.64 20.77
N GLN A 7 1.25 10.47 22.09
CA GLN A 7 0.72 9.28 22.75
C GLN A 7 -0.75 9.53 23.13
N ALA A 8 -1.68 9.05 22.32
CA ALA A 8 -3.09 8.91 22.67
C ALA A 8 -3.33 7.71 23.61
N ARG A 9 -2.40 6.73 23.62
CA ARG A 9 -2.41 5.54 24.51
C ARG A 9 -3.60 4.63 24.21
N TYR A 10 -3.82 4.32 22.93
CA TYR A 10 -4.77 3.30 22.51
C TYR A 10 -4.30 1.89 22.89
N LYS A 11 -2.98 1.71 22.98
CA LYS A 11 -2.29 0.54 23.53
C LYS A 11 -1.34 0.98 24.64
N ASP A 12 -0.94 0.04 25.49
CA ASP A 12 0.09 0.25 26.52
C ASP A 12 1.49 0.20 25.89
N TRP A 13 1.74 1.12 24.96
CA TRP A 13 3.02 1.28 24.28
C TRP A 13 3.82 2.44 24.87
N ASP A 14 5.15 2.31 24.85
CA ASP A 14 6.08 3.39 25.20
C ASP A 14 6.49 4.23 23.97
N ARG A 15 5.66 4.20 22.91
CA ARG A 15 5.84 4.97 21.67
C ARG A 15 4.58 5.78 21.35
N CYS A 16 4.72 6.78 20.49
CA CYS A 16 3.58 7.51 19.94
C CYS A 16 2.69 6.58 19.10
N ASP A 17 1.39 6.86 19.11
CA ASP A 17 0.35 6.09 18.42
C ASP A 17 -0.70 7.00 17.74
N LEU A 18 -0.46 8.31 17.73
CA LEU A 18 -1.25 9.29 17.00
C LEU A 18 -0.32 10.16 16.16
N THR A 19 -0.57 10.21 14.84
CA THR A 19 0.07 11.15 13.91
C THR A 19 -0.90 12.26 13.56
N TYR A 20 -0.45 13.51 13.60
CA TYR A 20 -1.18 14.69 13.17
C TYR A 20 -0.33 15.45 12.14
N VAL A 21 -0.88 15.64 10.95
CA VAL A 21 -0.25 16.46 9.90
C VAL A 21 -1.11 17.67 9.65
N GLU A 22 -0.56 18.85 9.92
CA GLU A 22 -1.17 20.14 9.58
C GLU A 22 -0.75 20.54 8.17
N LEU A 23 -1.72 20.74 7.29
CA LEU A 23 -1.51 21.04 5.87
C LEU A 23 -1.76 22.53 5.60
N ASP A 24 -1.01 23.08 4.66
CA ASP A 24 -1.17 24.47 4.24
C ASP A 24 -2.56 24.70 3.62
N ALA A 25 -3.13 25.89 3.82
CA ALA A 25 -4.37 26.27 3.15
C ALA A 25 -4.22 26.18 1.63
N GLY A 26 -5.19 25.55 0.97
CA GLY A 26 -5.16 25.28 -0.47
C GLY A 26 -4.48 23.98 -0.87
N THR A 27 -4.15 23.10 0.08
CA THR A 27 -3.60 21.77 -0.23
C THR A 27 -4.65 20.92 -0.96
N ALA A 28 -4.31 20.47 -2.17
CA ALA A 28 -5.12 19.53 -2.93
C ALA A 28 -4.99 18.12 -2.35
N VAL A 29 -6.07 17.34 -2.37
CA VAL A 29 -6.08 15.95 -1.91
C VAL A 29 -6.61 15.00 -2.98
N ALA A 30 -6.01 13.82 -3.04
CA ALA A 30 -6.50 12.66 -3.76
C ALA A 30 -6.41 11.43 -2.86
N GLY A 31 -7.19 10.40 -3.15
CA GLY A 31 -7.10 9.15 -2.40
C GLY A 31 -7.68 7.94 -3.10
N VAL A 32 -7.23 6.77 -2.65
CA VAL A 32 -7.84 5.48 -2.94
C VAL A 32 -8.04 4.75 -1.62
N THR A 33 -9.16 4.04 -1.49
CA THR A 33 -9.52 3.31 -0.26
C THR A 33 -9.92 1.88 -0.60
N THR A 34 -9.83 0.97 0.37
CA THR A 34 -10.32 -0.42 0.28
C THR A 34 -11.69 -0.50 -0.41
N GLN A 35 -11.94 -1.55 -1.20
CA GLN A 35 -13.29 -1.88 -1.70
C GLN A 35 -14.06 -2.84 -0.80
N SER A 36 -13.54 -3.13 0.39
CA SER A 36 -14.22 -3.99 1.37
C SER A 36 -15.68 -3.56 1.56
N LEU A 37 -16.58 -4.55 1.59
CA LEU A 37 -18.01 -4.36 1.91
C LEU A 37 -18.24 -4.09 3.40
N CYS A 38 -17.19 -4.19 4.22
CA CYS A 38 -17.20 -3.90 5.65
C CYS A 38 -16.17 -2.80 5.99
N PRO A 39 -16.22 -1.61 5.35
CA PRO A 39 -15.21 -0.58 5.57
C PRO A 39 -15.30 -0.01 7.00
N SER A 40 -14.18 0.52 7.51
CA SER A 40 -14.18 1.31 8.74
C SER A 40 -14.90 2.65 8.54
N PRO A 41 -15.42 3.29 9.62
CA PRO A 41 -16.02 4.61 9.51
C PRO A 41 -15.04 5.69 9.01
N GLU A 42 -13.73 5.51 9.23
CA GLU A 42 -12.67 6.37 8.68
C GLU A 42 -12.61 6.30 7.15
N VAL A 43 -12.75 5.10 6.58
CA VAL A 43 -12.81 4.91 5.12
C VAL A 43 -14.06 5.56 4.56
N GLU A 44 -15.23 5.37 5.21
CA GLU A 44 -16.47 6.05 4.81
C GLU A 44 -16.31 7.57 4.81
N TRP A 45 -15.73 8.13 5.87
CA TRP A 45 -15.45 9.56 6.00
C TRP A 45 -14.52 10.07 4.89
N CYS A 46 -13.41 9.36 4.63
CA CYS A 46 -12.49 9.75 3.57
C CYS A 46 -13.14 9.69 2.18
N ARG A 47 -14.00 8.71 1.91
CA ARG A 47 -14.73 8.62 0.62
C ARG A 47 -15.64 9.83 0.37
N ASP A 48 -16.22 10.40 1.43
CA ASP A 48 -17.04 11.60 1.33
C ASP A 48 -16.17 12.88 1.21
N ALA A 49 -15.02 12.92 1.87
CA ALA A 49 -14.13 14.09 1.89
C ALA A 49 -13.23 14.23 0.64
N ILE A 50 -12.66 13.13 0.12
CA ILE A 50 -11.72 13.15 -1.01
C ILE A 50 -12.28 13.88 -2.24
N PRO A 51 -13.53 13.65 -2.69
CA PRO A 51 -14.10 14.33 -3.86
C PRO A 51 -14.20 15.85 -3.74
N LEU A 52 -14.11 16.40 -2.52
CA LEU A 52 -14.10 17.85 -2.30
C LEU A 52 -12.75 18.49 -2.70
N GLY A 53 -11.69 17.69 -2.84
CA GLY A 53 -10.41 18.11 -3.42
C GLY A 53 -9.55 19.03 -2.54
N SER A 54 -9.93 19.28 -1.29
CA SER A 54 -9.22 20.14 -0.33
C SER A 54 -8.90 19.37 0.96
N ALA A 55 -7.72 19.63 1.54
CA ALA A 55 -7.34 19.13 2.84
C ALA A 55 -6.63 20.19 3.68
N ARG A 56 -6.85 20.12 4.99
CA ARG A 56 -6.20 20.96 6.02
C ARG A 56 -5.51 20.13 7.09
N ALA A 57 -5.91 18.88 7.29
CA ALA A 57 -5.21 17.97 8.18
C ALA A 57 -5.36 16.50 7.81
N LEU A 58 -4.40 15.70 8.29
CA LEU A 58 -4.48 14.25 8.38
C LEU A 58 -4.30 13.83 9.85
N VAL A 59 -5.17 12.95 10.34
CA VAL A 59 -5.04 12.29 11.65
C VAL A 59 -4.95 10.79 11.44
N VAL A 60 -3.96 10.14 12.04
CA VAL A 60 -3.77 8.68 11.95
C VAL A 60 -3.65 8.08 13.35
N ASN A 61 -4.53 7.14 13.67
CA ASN A 61 -4.51 6.40 14.93
C ASN A 61 -3.95 4.98 14.71
N ALA A 62 -2.94 4.62 15.49
CA ALA A 62 -2.36 3.27 15.48
C ALA A 62 -2.74 2.49 16.75
N GLY A 63 -2.92 1.18 16.61
CA GLY A 63 -3.28 0.26 17.69
C GLY A 63 -4.78 -0.01 17.84
N ASN A 64 -5.64 0.79 17.20
CA ASN A 64 -7.08 0.57 17.12
C ASN A 64 -7.58 0.92 15.71
N ALA A 65 -8.19 -0.05 15.00
CA ALA A 65 -8.68 0.15 13.65
C ALA A 65 -10.02 0.90 13.60
N ASN A 66 -10.76 0.94 14.71
CA ASN A 66 -12.13 1.45 14.81
C ASN A 66 -13.13 0.80 13.82
N ALA A 67 -12.74 -0.28 13.15
CA ALA A 67 -13.59 -1.03 12.24
C ALA A 67 -14.56 -1.92 13.02
N PHE A 68 -15.77 -2.10 12.47
CA PHE A 68 -16.84 -2.92 13.05
C PHE A 68 -17.31 -2.47 14.45
N THR A 69 -17.43 -1.16 14.66
CA THR A 69 -17.79 -0.52 15.95
C THR A 69 -19.14 0.21 15.92
N GLY A 70 -19.85 0.16 14.79
CA GLY A 70 -21.16 0.77 14.59
C GLY A 70 -21.16 2.29 14.77
N HIS A 71 -22.28 2.84 15.25
CA HIS A 71 -22.44 4.29 15.46
C HIS A 71 -21.38 4.91 16.38
N ARG A 72 -20.81 4.13 17.31
CA ARG A 72 -19.77 4.61 18.23
C ARG A 72 -18.47 4.95 17.50
N GLY A 73 -18.09 4.15 16.50
CA GLY A 73 -16.90 4.45 15.71
C GLY A 73 -17.07 5.69 14.86
N ARG A 74 -18.25 5.86 14.24
CA ARG A 74 -18.60 7.06 13.48
C ARG A 74 -18.54 8.33 14.34
N ALA A 75 -19.11 8.28 15.55
CA ALA A 75 -19.04 9.39 16.50
C ALA A 75 -17.60 9.77 16.87
N ALA A 76 -16.67 8.80 16.92
CA ALA A 76 -15.27 9.08 17.18
C ALA A 76 -14.58 9.80 16.01
N VAL A 77 -14.85 9.40 14.76
CA VAL A 77 -14.35 10.08 13.56
C VAL A 77 -14.88 11.52 13.51
N GLU A 78 -16.18 11.72 13.75
CA GLU A 78 -16.81 13.04 13.78
C GLU A 78 -16.20 13.94 14.87
N ALA A 79 -15.95 13.42 16.06
CA ALA A 79 -15.32 14.16 17.15
C ALA A 79 -13.88 14.57 16.82
N ILE A 80 -13.08 13.65 16.26
CA ILE A 80 -11.70 13.94 15.81
C ILE A 80 -11.72 15.06 14.75
N ALA A 81 -12.53 14.91 13.71
CA ALA A 81 -12.61 15.88 12.62
C ALA A 81 -13.08 17.25 13.13
N ALA A 82 -14.11 17.30 13.97
CA ALA A 82 -14.61 18.54 14.55
C ALA A 82 -13.57 19.24 15.43
N LYS A 83 -12.83 18.48 16.25
CA LYS A 83 -11.82 19.05 17.15
C LYS A 83 -10.65 19.66 16.37
N VAL A 84 -10.13 18.95 15.37
CA VAL A 84 -9.07 19.47 14.49
C VAL A 84 -9.57 20.66 13.67
N ALA A 85 -10.79 20.59 13.13
CA ALA A 85 -11.35 21.68 12.35
C ALA A 85 -11.52 22.97 13.16
N ASN A 86 -11.99 22.86 14.41
CA ASN A 86 -12.06 23.98 15.33
C ASN A 86 -10.68 24.56 15.66
N HIS A 87 -9.66 23.71 15.84
CA HIS A 87 -8.29 24.14 16.07
C HIS A 87 -7.70 24.92 14.89
N LEU A 88 -7.96 24.46 13.66
CA LEU A 88 -7.41 25.05 12.43
C LEU A 88 -8.28 26.14 11.79
N GLY A 89 -9.50 26.35 12.29
CA GLY A 89 -10.49 27.23 11.67
C GLY A 89 -10.87 26.80 10.25
N CYS A 90 -11.04 25.50 10.02
CA CYS A 90 -11.44 24.93 8.72
C CYS A 90 -12.76 24.15 8.81
N LEU A 91 -13.19 23.56 7.70
CA LEU A 91 -14.35 22.67 7.72
C LEU A 91 -13.94 21.28 8.24
N PRO A 92 -14.84 20.54 8.93
CA PRO A 92 -14.57 19.15 9.30
C PRO A 92 -14.20 18.27 8.10
N SER A 93 -14.81 18.54 6.94
CA SER A 93 -14.53 17.82 5.70
C SER A 93 -13.13 18.06 5.13
N ASP A 94 -12.39 19.07 5.61
CA ASP A 94 -10.97 19.27 5.27
C ASP A 94 -10.03 18.37 6.11
N VAL A 95 -10.57 17.59 7.06
CA VAL A 95 -9.80 16.73 7.97
C VAL A 95 -9.98 15.27 7.56
N LEU A 96 -8.88 14.66 7.11
CA LEU A 96 -8.83 13.25 6.75
C LEU A 96 -8.43 12.44 7.97
N VAL A 97 -9.09 11.30 8.20
CA VAL A 97 -8.87 10.46 9.38
C VAL A 97 -8.62 9.03 8.93
N SER A 98 -7.65 8.37 9.54
CA SER A 98 -7.35 6.96 9.32
C SER A 98 -7.04 6.27 10.64
N SER A 99 -7.37 4.98 10.74
CA SER A 99 -7.19 4.18 11.94
C SER A 99 -6.72 2.78 11.56
N THR A 100 -5.80 2.19 12.32
CA THR A 100 -5.28 0.83 12.08
C THR A 100 -4.99 0.11 13.39
N GLY A 101 -5.21 -1.21 13.43
CA GLY A 101 -5.03 -2.02 14.62
C GLY A 101 -6.17 -3.02 14.84
N VAL A 102 -6.59 -3.18 16.09
CA VAL A 102 -7.60 -4.19 16.46
C VAL A 102 -9.00 -3.81 15.92
N ILE A 103 -9.68 -4.76 15.29
CA ILE A 103 -11.08 -4.65 14.83
C ILE A 103 -12.05 -4.98 15.98
N GLY A 104 -13.21 -4.31 16.01
CA GLY A 104 -14.29 -4.57 16.97
C GLY A 104 -14.13 -3.87 18.32
N VAL A 105 -13.14 -2.98 18.45
CA VAL A 105 -12.90 -2.17 19.65
C VAL A 105 -13.21 -0.71 19.34
N PRO A 106 -14.25 -0.10 19.94
CA PRO A 106 -14.56 1.32 19.73
C PRO A 106 -13.36 2.22 20.05
N LEU A 107 -13.06 3.18 19.17
CA LEU A 107 -12.04 4.19 19.44
C LEU A 107 -12.51 5.12 20.59
N PRO A 108 -11.79 5.21 21.72
CA PRO A 108 -12.21 6.05 22.83
C PRO A 108 -12.04 7.53 22.47
N ILE A 109 -13.14 8.28 22.44
CA ILE A 109 -13.17 9.69 22.03
C ILE A 109 -12.31 10.53 22.98
N ASP A 110 -12.43 10.32 24.28
CA ASP A 110 -11.65 11.00 25.31
C ASP A 110 -10.14 10.85 25.11
N LYS A 111 -9.67 9.63 24.77
CA LYS A 111 -8.27 9.39 24.45
C LYS A 111 -7.85 10.06 23.14
N ALA A 112 -8.69 9.99 22.11
CA ALA A 112 -8.43 10.63 20.83
C ALA A 112 -8.31 12.15 20.96
N GLU A 113 -9.23 12.78 21.68
CA GLU A 113 -9.21 14.20 21.94
C GLU A 113 -8.01 14.62 22.78
N ALA A 114 -7.67 13.88 23.84
CA ALA A 114 -6.48 14.17 24.65
C ALA A 114 -5.19 14.00 23.85
N GLY A 115 -5.11 12.98 22.98
CA GLY A 115 -3.99 12.76 22.07
C GLY A 115 -3.83 13.90 21.06
N LEU A 116 -4.95 14.41 20.53
CA LEU A 116 -4.96 15.59 19.65
C LEU A 116 -4.48 16.85 20.36
N GLU A 117 -4.96 17.13 21.58
CA GLU A 117 -4.48 18.28 22.37
C GLU A 117 -2.97 18.21 22.60
N ALA A 118 -2.45 17.02 22.92
CA ALA A 118 -1.02 16.80 23.06
C ALA A 118 -0.28 17.00 21.72
N ALA A 119 -0.84 16.51 20.62
CA ALA A 119 -0.25 16.67 19.28
C ALA A 119 -0.24 18.13 18.81
N PHE A 120 -1.24 18.95 19.15
CA PHE A 120 -1.31 20.36 18.75
C PHE A 120 -0.15 21.20 19.31
N VAL A 121 0.34 20.85 20.50
CA VAL A 121 1.44 21.56 21.18
C VAL A 121 2.79 20.82 21.11
N ALA A 122 2.83 19.64 20.49
CA ALA A 122 4.06 18.89 20.32
C ALA A 122 5.03 19.59 19.35
N GLU A 123 6.33 19.38 19.58
CA GLU A 123 7.36 19.82 18.64
C GLU A 123 7.19 19.11 17.29
N PRO A 124 7.46 19.80 16.16
CA PRO A 124 7.47 19.18 14.85
C PRO A 124 8.40 17.96 14.80
N CYS A 125 7.96 16.88 14.16
CA CYS A 125 8.73 15.66 13.98
C CYS A 125 9.16 15.45 12.52
N GLY A 126 10.13 14.57 12.32
CA GLY A 126 10.54 14.12 10.98
C GLY A 126 9.66 13.00 10.42
N TRP A 127 9.87 12.69 9.14
CA TRP A 127 9.16 11.62 8.43
C TRP A 127 9.31 10.23 9.06
N GLU A 128 10.50 9.91 9.58
CA GLU A 128 10.75 8.61 10.23
C GLU A 128 9.94 8.43 11.52
N ALA A 129 9.78 9.49 12.31
CA ALA A 129 8.95 9.46 13.51
C ALA A 129 7.46 9.27 13.17
N ALA A 130 6.97 9.95 12.12
CA ALA A 130 5.60 9.76 11.64
C ALA A 130 5.39 8.33 11.08
N ALA A 131 6.32 7.85 10.26
CA ALA A 131 6.27 6.48 9.71
C ALA A 131 6.31 5.41 10.80
N THR A 132 7.11 5.62 11.87
CA THR A 132 7.14 4.72 13.04
C THR A 132 5.81 4.75 13.79
N THR A 133 5.20 5.93 13.94
CA THR A 133 3.98 6.15 14.73
C THR A 133 2.74 5.49 14.10
N ILE A 134 2.67 5.41 12.77
CA ILE A 134 1.55 4.74 12.09
C ILE A 134 1.67 3.20 12.08
N GLY A 135 2.83 2.65 12.44
CA GLY A 135 3.11 1.21 12.41
C GLY A 135 2.33 0.40 13.47
N THR A 136 2.06 -0.87 13.16
CA THR A 136 1.49 -1.84 14.12
C THR A 136 2.43 -3.02 14.33
N THR A 137 2.33 -4.03 13.48
CA THR A 137 3.14 -5.25 13.43
C THR A 137 4.34 -5.10 12.49
N ASP A 138 4.44 -3.93 11.84
CA ASP A 138 5.60 -3.51 11.07
C ASP A 138 6.90 -3.64 11.88
N THR A 139 7.96 -4.19 11.27
CA THR A 139 9.26 -4.37 11.94
C THR A 139 10.19 -3.18 11.74
N TYR A 140 9.91 -2.32 10.75
CA TYR A 140 10.62 -1.06 10.51
C TYR A 140 9.71 0.03 9.91
N ALA A 141 10.13 1.28 10.09
CA ALA A 141 9.51 2.45 9.48
C ALA A 141 9.75 2.47 7.97
N LYS A 142 8.70 2.72 7.17
CA LYS A 142 8.77 2.67 5.71
C LYS A 142 8.53 4.06 5.12
N GLY A 143 9.45 4.50 4.28
CA GLY A 143 9.32 5.77 3.56
C GLY A 143 10.08 5.77 2.24
N ALA A 144 9.66 6.64 1.33
CA ALA A 144 10.26 6.84 0.02
C ALA A 144 10.27 8.32 -0.36
N HIS A 145 11.19 8.69 -1.25
CA HIS A 145 11.29 10.05 -1.78
C HIS A 145 11.59 10.01 -3.27
N ALA A 146 11.02 10.95 -4.01
CA ALA A 146 11.28 11.19 -5.42
C ALA A 146 11.17 12.68 -5.72
N SER A 147 11.62 13.08 -6.91
CA SER A 147 11.45 14.46 -7.39
C SER A 147 11.20 14.45 -8.89
N ALA A 148 10.47 15.46 -9.37
CA ALA A 148 10.18 15.66 -10.79
C ALA A 148 10.47 17.11 -11.19
N MET A 149 10.67 17.33 -12.50
CA MET A 149 10.73 18.67 -13.08
C MET A 149 9.39 19.00 -13.72
N ILE A 150 8.80 20.13 -13.33
CA ILE A 150 7.60 20.71 -13.94
C ILE A 150 8.02 22.03 -14.57
N GLY A 151 8.23 22.03 -15.89
CA GLY A 151 8.98 23.08 -16.56
C GLY A 151 10.39 23.20 -15.97
N ASP A 152 10.75 24.38 -15.47
CA ASP A 152 12.04 24.66 -14.82
C ASP A 152 12.02 24.47 -13.30
N THR A 153 10.87 24.09 -12.72
CA THR A 153 10.70 23.96 -11.28
C THR A 153 10.86 22.50 -10.85
N ARG A 154 11.78 22.25 -9.91
CA ARG A 154 11.87 20.96 -9.22
C ARG A 154 10.80 20.87 -8.14
N VAL A 155 10.01 19.80 -8.17
CA VAL A 155 9.07 19.44 -7.10
C VAL A 155 9.52 18.17 -6.41
N ASN A 156 9.17 18.04 -5.13
CA ASN A 156 9.55 16.91 -4.29
C ASN A 156 8.30 16.13 -3.89
N LEU A 157 8.47 14.82 -3.76
CA LEU A 157 7.46 13.91 -3.25
C LEU A 157 8.08 13.10 -2.12
N VAL A 158 7.36 12.96 -1.01
CA VAL A 158 7.73 12.09 0.11
C VAL A 158 6.53 11.23 0.45
N GLY A 159 6.75 9.94 0.64
CA GLY A 159 5.70 9.02 1.06
C GLY A 159 6.10 8.25 2.31
N ILE A 160 5.14 8.00 3.18
CA ILE A 160 5.25 7.05 4.30
C ILE A 160 4.16 6.01 4.19
N ILE A 161 4.44 4.80 4.66
CA ILE A 161 3.50 3.68 4.58
C ILE A 161 3.63 2.76 5.79
N LYS A 162 2.55 2.08 6.12
CA LYS A 162 2.55 0.95 7.05
C LYS A 162 1.72 -0.21 6.50
N GLY A 163 2.03 -1.41 6.96
CA GLY A 163 1.44 -2.67 6.53
C GLY A 163 2.50 -3.76 6.47
N SER A 164 2.15 -4.93 7.01
CA SER A 164 2.97 -6.15 7.04
C SER A 164 2.11 -7.42 7.07
N GLY A 165 0.90 -7.35 7.64
CA GLY A 165 -0.12 -8.40 7.59
C GLY A 165 -1.50 -7.86 7.20
N MET A 166 -2.40 -8.80 6.92
CA MET A 166 -3.68 -8.60 6.25
C MET A 166 -3.49 -7.97 4.88
N ILE A 167 -2.46 -8.28 4.07
CA ILE A 167 -2.18 -7.52 2.83
C ILE A 167 -2.74 -8.23 1.59
N ALA A 168 -3.83 -7.75 1.00
CA ALA A 168 -4.31 -8.16 -0.33
C ALA A 168 -5.17 -7.07 -1.00
N PRO A 169 -4.52 -6.06 -1.57
CA PRO A 169 -5.15 -4.86 -2.12
C PRO A 169 -6.11 -5.10 -3.29
N ASP A 170 -7.42 -5.11 -3.03
CA ASP A 170 -8.41 -4.67 -4.02
C ASP A 170 -8.74 -3.19 -3.75
N MET A 171 -7.73 -2.35 -4.05
CA MET A 171 -7.56 -0.91 -3.72
C MET A 171 -6.90 -0.57 -2.37
N ALA A 172 -5.77 -1.24 -2.13
CA ALA A 172 -4.76 -1.11 -1.05
C ALA A 172 -5.03 -1.99 0.17
N THR A 173 -3.94 -2.38 0.85
CA THR A 173 -3.93 -2.96 2.18
C THR A 173 -2.77 -2.50 3.01
N MET A 174 -3.00 -1.41 3.74
CA MET A 174 -1.97 -0.51 4.22
C MET A 174 -2.60 0.85 4.52
N LEU A 175 -1.92 1.64 5.33
CA LEU A 175 -2.13 3.09 5.37
C LEU A 175 -0.91 3.76 4.73
N GLY A 176 -1.14 4.55 3.68
CA GLY A 176 -0.07 5.25 2.96
C GLY A 176 -0.39 6.71 2.73
N TYR A 177 0.60 7.57 2.91
CA TYR A 177 0.44 9.00 2.81
C TYR A 177 1.58 9.60 2.02
N ILE A 178 1.24 10.22 0.89
CA ILE A 178 2.17 10.85 -0.05
C ILE A 178 1.97 12.36 0.03
N PHE A 179 3.05 13.11 0.10
CA PHE A 179 3.05 14.55 0.21
C PHE A 179 3.94 15.15 -0.86
N THR A 180 3.49 16.24 -1.49
CA THR A 180 4.26 16.98 -2.48
C THR A 180 4.09 18.48 -2.32
N ASP A 181 5.10 19.22 -2.74
CA ASP A 181 5.08 20.68 -2.87
C ASP A 181 4.55 21.15 -4.24
N ALA A 182 4.27 20.24 -5.19
CA ALA A 182 3.74 20.59 -6.50
C ALA A 182 2.39 21.32 -6.43
N ALA A 183 2.20 22.32 -7.30
CA ALA A 183 0.89 22.87 -7.61
C ALA A 183 0.21 22.00 -8.68
N ILE A 184 -0.88 21.34 -8.32
CA ILE A 184 -1.61 20.40 -9.18
C ILE A 184 -3.11 20.43 -8.81
N ASP A 185 -3.96 20.34 -9.82
CA ASP A 185 -5.40 20.22 -9.66
C ASP A 185 -5.76 18.88 -8.97
N PRO A 186 -6.69 18.86 -8.01
CA PRO A 186 -7.06 17.65 -7.29
C PRO A 186 -7.60 16.53 -8.20
N ALA A 187 -8.30 16.85 -9.29
CA ALA A 187 -8.79 15.82 -10.21
C ALA A 187 -7.65 15.17 -11.01
N LEU A 188 -6.64 15.96 -11.42
CA LEU A 188 -5.44 15.41 -12.06
C LEU A 188 -4.62 14.57 -11.07
N LEU A 189 -4.45 15.04 -9.83
CA LEU A 189 -3.77 14.28 -8.78
C LEU A 189 -4.48 12.95 -8.51
N GLN A 190 -5.82 12.96 -8.48
CA GLN A 190 -6.64 11.76 -8.34
C GLN A 190 -6.47 10.80 -9.51
N GLN A 191 -6.51 11.30 -10.75
CA GLN A 191 -6.27 10.49 -11.95
C GLN A 191 -4.91 9.80 -11.88
N MET A 192 -3.86 10.54 -11.55
CA MET A 192 -2.49 10.02 -11.47
C MET A 192 -2.31 9.01 -10.34
N LEU A 193 -2.86 9.30 -9.14
CA LEU A 193 -2.80 8.38 -8.00
C LEU A 193 -3.56 7.08 -8.29
N SER A 194 -4.76 7.15 -8.88
CA SER A 194 -5.53 5.97 -9.25
C SER A 194 -4.81 5.12 -10.30
N ALA A 195 -4.15 5.74 -11.28
CA ALA A 195 -3.34 5.03 -12.26
C ALA A 195 -2.09 4.36 -11.62
N ALA A 196 -1.38 5.08 -10.75
CA ALA A 196 -0.22 4.55 -10.03
C ALA A 196 -0.61 3.36 -9.14
N ASN A 197 -1.71 3.47 -8.38
CA ASN A 197 -2.22 2.42 -7.50
C ASN A 197 -2.45 1.09 -8.24
N LYS A 198 -3.07 1.13 -9.43
CA LYS A 198 -3.40 -0.07 -10.21
C LYS A 198 -2.19 -0.92 -10.57
N ARG A 199 -1.00 -0.33 -10.67
CA ARG A 199 0.25 -1.01 -11.06
C ARG A 199 1.23 -1.18 -9.90
N THR A 200 0.85 -0.79 -8.69
CA THR A 200 1.72 -0.78 -7.50
C THR A 200 1.02 -1.44 -6.31
N PHE A 201 0.27 -0.68 -5.51
CA PHE A 201 -0.41 -1.19 -4.33
C PHE A 201 -1.42 -2.28 -4.70
N SER A 202 -2.20 -2.16 -5.79
CA SER A 202 -3.09 -3.23 -6.26
C SER A 202 -2.37 -4.47 -6.82
N CYS A 203 -1.03 -4.48 -6.81
CA CYS A 203 -0.21 -5.57 -7.31
C CYS A 203 0.63 -6.23 -6.21
N ILE A 204 0.45 -5.89 -4.93
CA ILE A 204 1.13 -6.58 -3.83
C ILE A 204 0.20 -7.56 -3.11
N THR A 205 0.73 -8.57 -2.42
CA THR A 205 -0.05 -9.40 -1.49
C THR A 205 0.89 -10.09 -0.49
N VAL A 206 0.45 -10.27 0.75
CA VAL A 206 1.16 -11.06 1.77
C VAL A 206 0.38 -12.33 2.08
N ASP A 207 -0.91 -12.21 2.40
CA ASP A 207 -1.72 -13.29 2.97
C ASP A 207 -3.09 -13.46 2.31
N SER A 208 -3.38 -12.71 1.25
CA SER A 208 -4.66 -12.73 0.50
C SER A 208 -5.88 -12.13 1.23
N ASP A 209 -5.71 -11.55 2.42
CA ASP A 209 -6.81 -10.99 3.20
C ASP A 209 -6.93 -9.47 3.03
N THR A 210 -7.94 -8.97 2.30
CA THR A 210 -8.15 -7.51 2.13
C THR A 210 -8.65 -6.88 3.43
N SER A 211 -8.01 -5.80 3.89
CA SER A 211 -8.39 -5.09 5.12
C SER A 211 -9.61 -4.19 4.94
N THR A 212 -10.22 -3.87 6.08
CA THR A 212 -11.39 -3.00 6.21
C THR A 212 -11.04 -1.51 6.24
N SER A 213 -9.75 -1.15 6.35
CA SER A 213 -9.32 0.21 6.69
C SER A 213 -8.38 0.84 5.66
N ASP A 214 -8.18 0.19 4.52
CA ASP A 214 -7.08 0.54 3.64
C ASP A 214 -7.28 1.87 2.97
N THR A 215 -6.23 2.68 2.99
CA THR A 215 -6.29 4.08 2.57
C THR A 215 -4.92 4.51 2.07
N VAL A 216 -4.86 5.03 0.84
CA VAL A 216 -3.73 5.81 0.35
C VAL A 216 -4.21 7.22 0.05
N LEU A 217 -3.57 8.23 0.64
CA LEU A 217 -3.86 9.63 0.38
C LEU A 217 -2.64 10.34 -0.20
N ALA A 218 -2.86 11.22 -1.16
CA ALA A 218 -1.85 12.13 -1.69
C ALA A 218 -2.24 13.58 -1.43
N PHE A 219 -1.32 14.38 -0.91
CA PHE A 219 -1.51 15.78 -0.54
C PHE A 219 -0.53 16.66 -1.30
N ALA A 220 -1.03 17.65 -2.03
CA ALA A 220 -0.20 18.58 -2.81
C ALA A 220 -0.38 20.02 -2.32
N THR A 221 0.66 20.55 -1.67
CA THR A 221 0.60 21.83 -0.95
C THR A 221 0.74 23.07 -1.85
N GLY A 222 1.16 22.90 -3.11
CA GLY A 222 1.33 23.99 -4.06
C GLY A 222 2.46 24.98 -3.74
N LYS A 223 3.42 24.62 -2.88
CA LYS A 223 4.47 25.51 -2.39
C LYS A 223 5.75 25.54 -3.24
N ALA A 224 5.91 24.66 -4.23
CA ALA A 224 7.11 24.60 -5.07
C ALA A 224 7.24 25.77 -6.05
N GLY A 225 6.14 26.47 -6.35
CA GLY A 225 6.12 27.62 -7.26
C GLY A 225 6.02 27.27 -8.75
N ASN A 226 5.74 26.01 -9.10
CA ASN A 226 5.42 25.63 -10.47
C ASN A 226 4.04 26.18 -10.88
N ALA A 227 3.80 26.31 -12.19
CA ALA A 227 2.46 26.56 -12.70
C ALA A 227 1.53 25.38 -12.34
N PRO A 228 0.28 25.62 -11.90
CA PRO A 228 -0.64 24.53 -11.57
C PRO A 228 -0.87 23.61 -12.77
N MET A 229 -0.59 22.31 -12.59
CA MET A 229 -0.93 21.30 -13.58
C MET A 229 -2.42 20.95 -13.47
N THR A 230 -3.10 20.91 -14.61
CA THR A 230 -4.55 20.66 -14.74
C THR A 230 -4.88 19.54 -15.73
N SER A 231 -3.93 19.16 -16.61
CA SER A 231 -4.09 18.07 -17.55
C SER A 231 -2.84 17.19 -17.66
N MET A 232 -3.01 15.97 -18.20
CA MET A 232 -1.89 15.07 -18.52
C MET A 232 -1.01 15.59 -19.67
N ASP A 233 -1.49 16.57 -20.45
CA ASP A 233 -0.76 17.17 -21.56
C ASP A 233 0.11 18.37 -21.10
N ASP A 234 -0.01 18.77 -19.83
CA ASP A 234 0.77 19.88 -19.28
C ASP A 234 2.25 19.50 -19.14
N ALA A 235 3.13 20.48 -19.35
CA ALA A 235 4.57 20.27 -19.29
C ALA A 235 5.01 19.74 -17.91
N GLY A 236 5.62 18.54 -17.90
CA GLY A 236 6.09 17.87 -16.68
C GLY A 236 5.05 17.01 -15.97
N ALA A 237 3.82 16.92 -16.48
CA ALA A 237 2.80 16.01 -15.95
C ALA A 237 3.23 14.54 -16.03
N ASP A 238 3.90 14.15 -17.12
CA ASP A 238 4.50 12.83 -17.31
C ASP A 238 5.62 12.55 -16.29
N ALA A 239 6.53 13.51 -16.08
CA ALA A 239 7.61 13.42 -15.11
C ALA A 239 7.08 13.32 -13.68
N PHE A 240 6.07 14.13 -13.33
CA PHE A 240 5.41 14.05 -12.04
C PHE A 240 4.69 12.71 -11.84
N HIS A 241 3.94 12.24 -12.84
CA HIS A 241 3.26 10.94 -12.77
C HIS A 241 4.25 9.78 -12.61
N ALA A 242 5.40 9.83 -13.30
CA ALA A 242 6.47 8.85 -13.15
C ALA A 242 7.04 8.86 -11.71
N ALA A 243 7.33 10.04 -11.15
CA ALA A 243 7.83 10.16 -9.77
C ALA A 243 6.81 9.69 -8.72
N LEU A 244 5.51 9.98 -8.92
CA LEU A 244 4.44 9.49 -8.06
C LEU A 244 4.34 7.96 -8.13
N SER A 245 4.35 7.40 -9.34
CA SER A 245 4.30 5.96 -9.57
C SER A 245 5.51 5.25 -8.96
N ASP A 246 6.69 5.86 -9.04
CA ASP A 246 7.91 5.33 -8.45
C ASP A 246 7.83 5.28 -6.91
N ILE A 247 7.35 6.35 -6.25
CA ILE A 247 7.11 6.31 -4.80
C ILE A 247 6.08 5.23 -4.45
N CYS A 248 4.95 5.15 -5.16
CA CYS A 248 3.95 4.13 -4.88
C CYS A 248 4.55 2.72 -4.97
N ARG A 249 5.39 2.45 -5.98
CA ARG A 249 6.09 1.17 -6.15
C ARG A 249 7.08 0.91 -5.03
N GLN A 250 7.94 1.87 -4.70
CA GLN A 250 8.91 1.75 -3.60
C GLN A 250 8.20 1.42 -2.28
N LEU A 251 7.14 2.15 -1.95
CA LEU A 251 6.35 1.92 -0.73
C LEU A 251 5.69 0.54 -0.73
N ALA A 252 5.11 0.12 -1.86
CA ALA A 252 4.49 -1.20 -2.01
C ALA A 252 5.51 -2.33 -1.79
N HIS A 253 6.73 -2.18 -2.34
CA HIS A 253 7.81 -3.15 -2.12
C HIS A 253 8.23 -3.22 -0.65
N LEU A 254 8.32 -2.08 0.04
CA LEU A 254 8.64 -2.05 1.47
C LEU A 254 7.58 -2.77 2.32
N VAL A 255 6.30 -2.73 1.94
CA VAL A 255 5.24 -3.52 2.60
C VAL A 255 5.48 -5.01 2.42
N VAL A 256 5.73 -5.47 1.19
CA VAL A 256 5.96 -6.90 0.92
C VAL A 256 7.21 -7.43 1.61
N ARG A 257 8.29 -6.64 1.60
CA ARG A 257 9.54 -6.99 2.27
C ARG A 257 9.41 -7.08 3.78
N ASP A 258 8.46 -6.35 4.36
CA ASP A 258 8.13 -6.43 5.78
C ASP A 258 6.94 -7.35 6.06
N GLY A 259 6.57 -8.22 5.12
CA GLY A 259 5.50 -9.20 5.31
C GLY A 259 5.72 -9.99 6.60
N GLU A 260 4.65 -10.25 7.36
CA GLU A 260 4.78 -10.89 8.67
C GLU A 260 5.48 -12.25 8.58
N GLY A 261 6.71 -12.33 9.12
CA GLY A 261 7.54 -13.52 9.06
C GLY A 261 8.14 -13.83 7.68
N ALA A 262 8.03 -12.92 6.71
CA ALA A 262 8.63 -13.07 5.38
C ALA A 262 10.16 -13.12 5.46
N THR A 263 10.77 -13.92 4.58
CA THR A 263 12.23 -13.96 4.41
C THR A 263 12.66 -13.64 2.98
N LYS A 264 11.72 -13.71 2.02
CA LYS A 264 11.97 -13.47 0.60
C LYS A 264 10.93 -12.50 0.04
N PHE A 265 11.40 -11.58 -0.78
CA PHE A 265 10.62 -10.77 -1.70
C PHE A 265 10.51 -11.51 -3.04
N VAL A 266 9.30 -11.58 -3.59
CA VAL A 266 8.99 -12.38 -4.76
C VAL A 266 8.30 -11.51 -5.79
N GLU A 267 8.87 -11.39 -6.97
CA GLU A 267 8.28 -10.77 -8.14
C GLU A 267 7.78 -11.84 -9.10
N ILE A 268 6.50 -11.76 -9.48
CA ILE A 268 5.88 -12.66 -10.45
C ILE A 268 5.45 -11.83 -11.66
N SER A 269 6.13 -12.04 -12.79
CA SER A 269 5.79 -11.42 -14.07
C SER A 269 5.00 -12.42 -14.93
N VAL A 270 3.78 -12.05 -15.29
CA VAL A 270 2.88 -12.82 -16.16
C VAL A 270 2.74 -12.08 -17.49
N GLU A 271 3.03 -12.79 -18.57
CA GLU A 271 3.01 -12.30 -19.94
C GLU A 271 2.17 -13.26 -20.82
N GLY A 272 1.82 -12.81 -22.02
CA GLY A 272 1.13 -13.66 -22.98
C GLY A 272 -0.32 -13.95 -22.61
N ALA A 273 -0.95 -13.23 -21.67
CA ALA A 273 -2.35 -13.44 -21.32
C ALA A 273 -3.30 -12.80 -22.35
N VAL A 274 -4.60 -13.12 -22.26
CA VAL A 274 -5.63 -12.53 -23.14
C VAL A 274 -5.89 -11.04 -22.85
N SER A 275 -5.52 -10.56 -21.65
CA SER A 275 -5.58 -9.16 -21.24
C SER A 275 -4.68 -8.92 -20.01
N ASP A 276 -4.37 -7.66 -19.70
CA ASP A 276 -3.65 -7.30 -18.46
C ASP A 276 -4.42 -7.71 -17.20
N GLU A 277 -5.75 -7.66 -17.22
CA GLU A 277 -6.61 -8.08 -16.11
C GLU A 277 -6.52 -9.60 -15.90
N SER A 278 -6.49 -10.37 -16.99
CA SER A 278 -6.27 -11.82 -16.96
C SER A 278 -4.88 -12.16 -16.41
N ALA A 279 -3.84 -11.47 -16.88
CA ALA A 279 -2.48 -11.62 -16.37
C ALA A 279 -2.38 -11.30 -14.88
N HIS A 280 -3.05 -10.23 -14.42
CA HIS A 280 -3.07 -9.82 -13.03
C HIS A 280 -3.76 -10.84 -12.13
N ARG A 281 -4.93 -11.34 -12.53
CA ARG A 281 -5.63 -12.42 -11.79
C ARG A 281 -4.81 -13.71 -11.70
N ILE A 282 -4.12 -14.08 -12.77
CA ILE A 282 -3.20 -15.24 -12.77
C ILE A 282 -2.01 -14.97 -11.85
N GLY A 283 -1.41 -13.79 -11.92
CA GLY A 283 -0.33 -13.37 -11.03
C GLY A 283 -0.73 -13.48 -9.57
N LEU A 284 -1.88 -12.92 -9.19
CA LEU A 284 -2.41 -13.02 -7.82
C LEU A 284 -2.71 -14.48 -7.41
N SER A 285 -3.18 -15.32 -8.32
CA SER A 285 -3.41 -16.75 -8.03
C SER A 285 -2.11 -17.48 -7.66
N ILE A 286 -1.01 -17.17 -8.36
CA ILE A 286 0.33 -17.68 -8.06
C ILE A 286 0.80 -17.10 -6.72
N ALA A 287 0.72 -15.79 -6.57
CA ALA A 287 1.21 -15.06 -5.41
C ALA A 287 0.53 -15.48 -4.10
N ASN A 288 -0.78 -15.76 -4.15
CA ASN A 288 -1.60 -16.18 -3.01
C ASN A 288 -1.58 -17.69 -2.76
N SER A 289 -0.88 -18.49 -3.57
CA SER A 289 -0.87 -19.95 -3.41
C SER A 289 -0.02 -20.37 -2.21
N PRO A 290 -0.59 -20.97 -1.14
CA PRO A 290 0.21 -21.42 0.00
C PRO A 290 1.29 -22.44 -0.39
N LEU A 291 1.00 -23.29 -1.39
CA LEU A 291 1.97 -24.24 -1.92
C LEU A 291 3.14 -23.53 -2.62
N VAL A 292 2.88 -22.48 -3.40
CA VAL A 292 3.97 -21.71 -4.03
C VAL A 292 4.78 -21.00 -2.94
N LYS A 293 4.12 -20.27 -2.04
CA LYS A 293 4.77 -19.51 -0.96
C LYS A 293 5.62 -20.39 -0.03
N THR A 294 5.17 -21.61 0.30
CA THR A 294 5.94 -22.56 1.11
C THR A 294 7.08 -23.23 0.34
N ALA A 295 6.95 -23.45 -0.97
CA ALA A 295 8.07 -23.92 -1.79
C ALA A 295 9.18 -22.88 -1.84
N LEU A 296 8.82 -21.59 -1.98
CA LEU A 296 9.76 -20.48 -1.93
C LEU A 296 10.47 -20.36 -0.58
N ALA A 297 9.74 -20.51 0.53
CA ALA A 297 10.35 -20.57 1.87
C ALA A 297 11.34 -21.74 2.03
N GLY A 298 11.05 -22.87 1.39
CA GLY A 298 11.90 -24.07 1.36
C GLY A 298 13.00 -24.04 0.28
N GLU A 299 13.14 -22.94 -0.46
CA GLU A 299 14.10 -22.79 -1.56
C GLU A 299 13.93 -23.85 -2.67
N ASP A 300 12.70 -24.35 -2.85
CA ASP A 300 12.32 -25.39 -3.81
C ASP A 300 11.78 -24.80 -5.12
N ALA A 301 12.43 -25.14 -6.24
CA ALA A 301 12.13 -24.68 -7.60
C ALA A 301 10.89 -25.34 -8.21
N ASN A 302 9.77 -25.30 -7.48
CA ASN A 302 8.61 -26.12 -7.78
C ASN A 302 7.70 -25.49 -8.84
N TRP A 303 8.14 -25.48 -10.10
CA TRP A 303 7.35 -24.97 -11.23
C TRP A 303 6.02 -25.73 -11.39
N GLY A 304 5.92 -26.98 -10.95
CA GLY A 304 4.65 -27.72 -10.92
C GLY A 304 3.59 -27.06 -10.02
N ARG A 305 4.00 -26.50 -8.87
CA ARG A 305 3.09 -25.70 -8.01
C ARG A 305 2.70 -24.38 -8.66
N VAL A 306 3.56 -23.79 -9.50
CA VAL A 306 3.24 -22.60 -10.31
C VAL A 306 2.19 -22.94 -11.38
N VAL A 307 2.37 -24.04 -12.13
CA VAL A 307 1.37 -24.54 -13.09
C VAL A 307 0.02 -24.80 -12.43
N MET A 308 0.02 -25.45 -11.26
CA MET A 308 -1.20 -25.66 -10.47
C MET A 308 -1.88 -24.32 -10.12
N ALA A 309 -1.10 -23.31 -9.72
CA ALA A 309 -1.64 -22.01 -9.36
C ALA A 309 -2.20 -21.23 -10.56
N ILE A 310 -1.59 -21.35 -11.74
CA ILE A 310 -2.16 -20.83 -12.99
C ILE A 310 -3.50 -21.53 -13.28
N GLY A 311 -3.55 -22.86 -13.18
CA GLY A 311 -4.74 -23.65 -13.49
C GLY A 311 -5.96 -23.37 -12.59
N LYS A 312 -5.74 -22.92 -11.34
CA LYS A 312 -6.83 -22.55 -10.41
C LYS A 312 -7.28 -21.08 -10.53
N ALA A 313 -6.66 -20.27 -11.39
CA ALA A 313 -6.90 -18.83 -11.45
C ALA A 313 -8.28 -18.43 -11.99
N GLY A 314 -9.00 -19.36 -12.64
CA GLY A 314 -10.29 -19.06 -13.29
C GLY A 314 -10.18 -18.26 -14.59
N GLU A 315 -8.95 -18.13 -15.12
CA GLU A 315 -8.62 -17.38 -16.33
C GLU A 315 -8.23 -18.32 -17.48
N PRO A 316 -8.32 -17.88 -18.76
CA PRO A 316 -7.87 -18.68 -19.90
C PRO A 316 -6.40 -19.06 -19.76
N ALA A 317 -6.13 -20.37 -19.82
CA ALA A 317 -4.80 -20.95 -19.81
C ALA A 317 -4.79 -22.19 -20.71
N ASP A 318 -3.74 -22.35 -21.52
CA ASP A 318 -3.48 -23.57 -22.28
C ASP A 318 -2.20 -24.20 -21.76
N ARG A 319 -2.34 -25.36 -21.09
CA ARG A 319 -1.23 -26.06 -20.44
C ARG A 319 -0.07 -26.34 -21.40
N ASP A 320 -0.37 -26.62 -22.67
CA ASP A 320 0.61 -27.08 -23.66
C ASP A 320 1.36 -25.89 -24.31
N ARG A 321 1.05 -24.66 -23.90
CA ARG A 321 1.71 -23.42 -24.35
C ARG A 321 2.52 -22.73 -23.25
N LEU A 322 2.32 -23.12 -21.99
CA LEU A 322 2.92 -22.47 -20.83
C LEU A 322 4.44 -22.54 -20.85
N SER A 323 5.06 -21.42 -20.49
CA SER A 323 6.50 -21.33 -20.24
C SER A 323 6.76 -20.70 -18.88
N ILE A 324 7.67 -21.27 -18.09
CA ILE A 324 8.01 -20.82 -16.73
C ILE A 324 9.52 -20.69 -16.57
N ARG A 325 9.95 -19.57 -15.98
CA ARG A 325 11.35 -19.28 -15.61
C ARG A 325 11.46 -18.87 -14.14
N PHE A 326 12.60 -19.18 -13.53
CA PHE A 326 13.03 -18.64 -12.25
C PHE A 326 14.30 -17.82 -12.48
N GLY A 327 14.25 -16.52 -12.16
CA GLY A 327 15.26 -15.58 -12.62
C GLY A 327 15.44 -15.67 -14.14
N ALA A 328 16.69 -15.83 -14.58
CA ALA A 328 17.02 -15.98 -16.00
C ALA A 328 16.86 -17.41 -16.56
N THR A 329 16.60 -18.41 -15.72
CA THR A 329 16.63 -19.82 -16.14
C THR A 329 15.24 -20.33 -16.50
N GLN A 330 15.08 -20.74 -17.76
CA GLN A 330 13.86 -21.38 -18.25
C GLN A 330 13.79 -22.83 -17.73
N VAL A 331 12.72 -23.18 -17.01
CA VAL A 331 12.53 -24.53 -16.43
C VAL A 331 11.43 -25.32 -17.12
N ALA A 332 10.45 -24.63 -17.72
CA ALA A 332 9.42 -25.25 -18.55
C ALA A 332 9.14 -24.43 -19.80
N THR A 333 8.90 -25.07 -20.94
CA THR A 333 8.54 -24.42 -22.22
C THR A 333 7.55 -25.30 -22.98
N GLY A 334 6.55 -24.69 -23.62
CA GLY A 334 5.52 -25.43 -24.36
C GLY A 334 4.84 -26.53 -23.53
N GLY A 335 4.57 -26.25 -22.25
CA GLY A 335 3.91 -27.19 -21.33
C GLY A 335 4.78 -28.35 -20.82
N LEU A 336 6.06 -28.40 -21.18
CA LEU A 336 6.98 -29.46 -20.80
C LEU A 336 8.16 -28.90 -20.00
N ALA A 337 8.77 -29.72 -19.15
CA ALA A 337 10.06 -29.40 -18.55
C ALA A 337 11.11 -29.22 -19.66
N VAL A 338 11.99 -28.23 -19.51
CA VAL A 338 13.15 -28.10 -20.41
C VAL A 338 14.06 -29.31 -20.18
N GLU A 339 14.39 -30.06 -21.23
CA GLU A 339 15.26 -31.23 -21.08
C GLU A 339 16.70 -30.82 -20.76
N GLY A 340 17.27 -31.38 -19.68
CA GLY A 340 18.68 -31.18 -19.32
C GLY A 340 19.04 -29.76 -18.88
N TYR A 341 18.09 -28.94 -18.42
CA TYR A 341 18.43 -27.63 -17.86
C TYR A 341 19.29 -27.76 -16.60
N ASP A 342 20.20 -26.81 -16.40
CA ASP A 342 21.01 -26.74 -15.19
C ASP A 342 20.18 -26.15 -14.04
N GLU A 343 20.00 -26.92 -12.98
CA GLU A 343 19.25 -26.50 -11.79
C GLU A 343 20.08 -25.60 -10.87
N ALA A 344 21.42 -25.61 -10.97
CA ALA A 344 22.29 -24.87 -10.06
C ALA A 344 22.02 -23.34 -10.06
N PRO A 345 21.80 -22.67 -11.21
CA PRO A 345 21.38 -21.26 -11.24
C PRO A 345 20.03 -21.02 -10.56
N VAL A 346 19.08 -21.95 -10.69
CA VAL A 346 17.75 -21.83 -10.08
C VAL A 346 17.85 -21.96 -8.56
N ALA A 347 18.59 -22.96 -8.07
CA ALA A 347 18.83 -23.14 -6.64
C ALA A 347 19.60 -21.96 -6.02
N ALA A 348 20.56 -21.38 -6.75
CA ALA A 348 21.27 -20.18 -6.31
C ALA A 348 20.35 -18.96 -6.24
N HIS A 349 19.48 -18.78 -7.22
CA HIS A 349 18.46 -17.73 -7.23
C HIS A 349 17.51 -17.87 -6.03
N LEU A 350 16.99 -19.09 -5.80
CA LEU A 350 16.06 -19.38 -4.71
C LEU A 350 16.66 -19.27 -3.32
N LYS A 351 17.99 -19.33 -3.15
CA LYS A 351 18.68 -19.01 -1.91
C LYS A 351 18.76 -17.50 -1.62
N GLY A 352 18.58 -16.68 -2.65
CA GLY A 352 18.51 -15.24 -2.52
C GLY A 352 17.28 -14.78 -1.72
N GLN A 353 17.25 -13.47 -1.46
CA GLN A 353 16.09 -12.80 -0.86
C GLN A 353 15.16 -12.19 -1.91
N ASP A 354 15.64 -12.02 -3.14
CA ASP A 354 14.89 -11.43 -4.25
C ASP A 354 14.64 -12.49 -5.31
N ILE A 355 13.41 -12.98 -5.38
CA ILE A 355 13.02 -14.08 -6.25
C ILE A 355 12.14 -13.58 -7.38
N GLU A 356 12.65 -13.70 -8.60
CA GLU A 356 11.88 -13.48 -9.82
C GLU A 356 11.30 -14.80 -10.36
N ILE A 357 10.02 -14.78 -10.71
CA ILE A 357 9.30 -15.85 -11.42
C ILE A 357 8.68 -15.24 -12.68
N GLY A 358 8.96 -15.82 -13.84
CA GLY A 358 8.35 -15.42 -15.09
C GLY A 358 7.41 -16.50 -15.63
N VAL A 359 6.24 -16.10 -16.09
CA VAL A 359 5.22 -16.95 -16.69
C VAL A 359 4.80 -16.35 -18.03
N ASP A 360 4.84 -17.14 -19.09
CA ASP A 360 4.27 -16.78 -20.40
C ASP A 360 3.17 -17.80 -20.74
N LEU A 361 1.95 -17.30 -21.00
CA LEU A 361 0.80 -18.13 -21.38
C LEU A 361 0.71 -18.37 -22.90
N GLY A 362 1.35 -17.52 -23.70
CA GLY A 362 1.28 -17.54 -25.16
C GLY A 362 -0.09 -17.23 -25.78
N LEU A 363 -1.10 -16.82 -25.01
CA LEU A 363 -2.47 -16.62 -25.49
C LEU A 363 -2.74 -15.24 -26.12
N GLY A 364 -1.95 -14.22 -25.81
CA GLY A 364 -2.16 -12.84 -26.25
C GLY A 364 -1.00 -11.89 -25.89
N GLU A 365 -1.30 -10.62 -25.64
CA GLU A 365 -0.31 -9.57 -25.30
C GLU A 365 -0.46 -9.02 -23.87
N GLY A 366 -1.42 -9.55 -23.11
CA GLY A 366 -1.73 -9.12 -21.76
C GLY A 366 -0.57 -9.38 -20.80
N ARG A 367 -0.28 -8.40 -19.95
CA ARG A 367 0.83 -8.44 -19.01
C ARG A 367 0.49 -7.88 -17.64
N ALA A 368 1.06 -8.46 -16.60
CA ALA A 368 1.01 -7.93 -15.25
C ALA A 368 2.21 -8.41 -14.44
N THR A 369 2.65 -7.58 -13.50
CA THR A 369 3.60 -7.97 -12.46
C THR A 369 2.91 -7.85 -11.12
N VAL A 370 3.11 -8.84 -10.25
CA VAL A 370 2.66 -8.81 -8.86
C VAL A 370 3.82 -9.15 -7.93
N TRP A 371 3.76 -8.64 -6.70
CA TRP A 371 4.78 -8.86 -5.68
C TRP A 371 4.18 -9.51 -4.45
N THR A 372 4.89 -10.49 -3.91
CA THR A 372 4.50 -11.22 -2.70
C THR A 372 5.73 -11.60 -1.90
N CYS A 373 5.51 -12.18 -0.73
CA CYS A 373 6.54 -12.87 0.03
C CYS A 373 6.31 -14.39 0.06
N ASP A 374 7.23 -15.10 0.70
CA ASP A 374 7.08 -16.50 1.09
C ASP A 374 6.11 -16.69 2.29
N LEU A 375 5.79 -17.94 2.63
CA LEU A 375 4.96 -18.30 3.80
C LEU A 375 5.79 -19.15 4.75
N THR A 376 6.07 -18.62 5.94
CA THR A 376 6.99 -19.22 6.92
C THR A 376 6.29 -19.59 8.22
N HIS A 377 7.00 -20.27 9.11
CA HIS A 377 6.55 -20.46 10.49
C HIS A 377 6.42 -19.13 11.27
N GLY A 378 7.18 -18.09 10.90
CA GLY A 378 7.10 -16.77 11.54
C GLY A 378 5.73 -16.12 11.38
N TYR A 379 5.12 -16.24 10.19
CA TYR A 379 3.76 -15.76 9.93
C TYR A 379 2.76 -16.38 10.92
N ILE A 380 2.84 -17.70 11.14
CA ILE A 380 1.97 -18.43 12.05
C ILE A 380 2.20 -17.99 13.49
N ALA A 381 3.45 -17.86 13.93
CA ALA A 381 3.78 -17.43 15.29
C ALA A 381 3.21 -16.03 15.60
N ILE A 382 3.38 -15.07 14.68
CA ILE A 382 2.87 -13.70 14.84
C ILE A 382 1.34 -13.69 14.92
N ASN A 383 0.67 -14.37 13.99
CA ASN A 383 -0.79 -14.30 13.87
C ASN A 383 -1.56 -15.18 14.87
N ALA A 384 -0.94 -16.25 15.38
CA ALA A 384 -1.52 -17.07 16.44
C ALA A 384 -1.53 -16.35 17.80
N ASP A 385 -0.52 -15.51 18.05
CA ASP A 385 -0.34 -14.83 19.34
C ASP A 385 -0.80 -13.35 19.35
N TYR A 386 -1.24 -12.80 18.21
CA TYR A 386 -1.54 -11.36 18.05
C TYR A 386 -2.59 -10.78 19.02
N ARG A 387 -3.49 -11.61 19.55
CA ARG A 387 -4.55 -11.18 20.51
C ARG A 387 -4.26 -11.58 21.96
N SER A 388 -3.17 -12.31 22.21
CA SER A 388 -2.83 -12.91 23.49
C SER A 388 -2.14 -11.93 24.44
#